data_AF-A0A954MGM8-F1
#
_entry.id   AF-A0A954MGM8-F1
#
_cell.length_a   1.000
_cell.length_b   1.000
_cell.length_c   1.000
_cell.angle_alpha   90.00
_cell.angle_beta   90.00
_cell.angle_gamma   90.00
#
_symmetry.space_group_name_H-M   'P 1'
#
loop_
_entity.id
_entity.type
_entity.pdbx_description
1 polymer ?
#
loop_
_entity_poly.entity_id
_entity_poly.type
_entity_poly.pdbx_seq_one_letter_code
_entity_poly.pdbx_strand_id
1 'polypeptide(L)'
;SVTVEPGSSGEPVVDRQGRVIGIVTMKSTQQSNLGFALPVRHLKTLLENPSPIPIERWMTIGALDASQWSILYGANWRQRASRILVDGYGDSFGGRSLCLKPAPEPDKPFEIQVDVRLDDESGAAGLAFHSDGAHRHYGFYPSAGKLRLTRFNGPDLNSWTILHNEAHPAWRAGEWNTIKVRLEDERFLCYLNDQLVVESKDALIPSGQCGLATFRGTSASFRRFQVADSIPSRHPSPEEAIAIADILSQLQTNRPPTEAAIEQLLPFRDRTSLVLAAEARRLEQRSQRLRQLAKDVHAAAVRKQLLSALGRESADKIAEPAEKPVAAVNAPEADAVETSAKEPDLLKAALLIARLDNEEVDPDVYVERVDRLAAEVRQTLPADASEADRLKALDQMLFREYGFRGSQFEYYTTSNSYLNEVIDDREGLPITLSVLYIELAKRLDLNVVGLGLPGHYVVRFEPTDDGRMQIIDVYNRGERISQQEAESLITARGFPQRPEFFEGQPPVKIVERMLLNLLGLAEGRRDDEGVLRYLETLALLDDQNLEYRAKRLEMRARTERLEEAIADADWFIERDPGNADRLYELRAELQRSLDARTTETGLQGLRPTP
;
A
#
# COMPACT_ATOMS: atom_id res chain seq x y z
N SER A 1 -28.92 -19.36 43.75
CA SER A 1 -27.82 -19.06 42.83
C SER A 1 -28.34 -19.30 41.44
N VAL A 2 -28.16 -18.36 40.51
CA VAL A 2 -28.49 -18.57 39.11
C VAL A 2 -27.16 -18.64 38.38
N THR A 3 -26.80 -19.83 37.89
CA THR A 3 -25.73 -20.00 36.91
C THR A 3 -26.31 -19.58 35.56
N VAL A 4 -25.68 -18.61 34.88
CA VAL A 4 -26.22 -18.09 33.61
C VAL A 4 -25.12 -17.96 32.56
N GLU A 5 -25.32 -18.61 31.42
CA GLU A 5 -24.43 -18.59 30.25
C GLU A 5 -24.70 -17.39 29.31
N PRO A 6 -23.79 -17.07 28.36
CA PRO A 6 -23.99 -16.02 27.35
C PRO A 6 -25.21 -16.27 26.46
N GLY A 7 -26.04 -15.24 26.22
CA GLY A 7 -27.27 -15.34 25.40
C GLY A 7 -28.60 -15.18 26.17
N SER A 8 -28.53 -14.82 27.45
CA SER A 8 -29.61 -14.87 28.45
C SER A 8 -30.37 -13.56 28.68
N SER A 9 -30.30 -12.59 27.76
CA SER A 9 -31.12 -11.37 27.83
C SER A 9 -32.61 -11.74 27.76
N GLY A 10 -33.41 -11.36 28.77
CA GLY A 10 -34.82 -11.74 28.85
C GLY A 10 -35.15 -12.85 29.85
N GLU A 11 -34.17 -13.36 30.60
CA GLU A 11 -34.43 -14.38 31.63
C GLU A 11 -35.28 -13.85 32.81
N PRO A 12 -36.26 -14.63 33.28
CA PRO A 12 -37.07 -14.27 34.44
C PRO A 12 -36.30 -14.46 35.75
N VAL A 13 -36.26 -13.42 36.56
CA VAL A 13 -35.86 -13.51 37.97
C VAL A 13 -37.07 -13.97 38.76
N VAL A 14 -36.97 -15.11 39.45
CA VAL A 14 -38.06 -15.68 40.24
C VAL A 14 -37.79 -15.58 41.75
N ASP A 15 -38.85 -15.41 42.53
CA ASP A 15 -38.78 -15.56 43.99
C ASP A 15 -38.76 -17.04 44.41
N ARG A 16 -38.66 -17.30 45.71
CA ARG A 16 -38.63 -18.66 46.27
C ARG A 16 -39.91 -19.46 46.04
N GLN A 17 -40.99 -18.80 45.63
CA GLN A 17 -42.28 -19.40 45.31
C GLN A 17 -42.45 -19.61 43.79
N GLY A 18 -41.41 -19.33 42.99
CA GLY A 18 -41.43 -19.47 41.54
C GLY A 18 -42.12 -18.33 40.81
N ARG A 19 -42.47 -17.22 41.48
CA ARG A 19 -43.12 -16.07 40.85
C ARG A 19 -42.07 -15.19 40.19
N VAL A 20 -42.29 -14.79 38.94
CA VAL A 20 -41.41 -13.83 38.25
C VAL A 20 -41.52 -12.46 38.92
N ILE A 21 -40.40 -11.92 39.38
CA ILE A 21 -40.30 -10.60 40.04
C ILE A 21 -39.56 -9.56 39.19
N GLY A 22 -38.82 -9.99 38.16
CA GLY A 22 -38.14 -9.10 37.22
C GLY A 22 -37.61 -9.83 35.99
N ILE A 23 -37.14 -9.09 35.00
CA ILE A 23 -36.49 -9.62 33.80
C ILE A 23 -35.09 -9.04 33.72
N VAL A 24 -34.07 -9.89 33.53
CA VAL A 24 -32.67 -9.43 33.43
C VAL A 24 -32.48 -8.64 32.14
N THR A 25 -32.06 -7.38 32.25
CA THR A 25 -31.85 -6.48 31.11
C THR A 25 -30.39 -6.11 30.88
N MET A 26 -29.55 -6.17 31.92
CA MET A 26 -28.12 -5.84 31.84
C MET A 26 -27.31 -6.73 32.80
N LYS A 27 -26.04 -6.99 32.46
CA LYS A 27 -25.08 -7.73 33.31
C LYS A 27 -23.78 -6.97 33.43
N SER A 28 -23.11 -7.10 34.57
CA SER A 28 -21.75 -6.57 34.74
C SER A 28 -20.75 -7.40 33.94
N THR A 29 -19.90 -6.75 33.15
CA THR A 29 -18.81 -7.42 32.43
C THR A 29 -17.60 -7.70 33.31
N GLN A 30 -17.55 -7.12 34.52
CA GLN A 30 -16.43 -7.27 35.47
C GLN A 30 -16.70 -8.33 36.55
N GLN A 31 -17.94 -8.73 36.77
CA GLN A 31 -18.31 -9.75 37.76
C GLN A 31 -19.39 -10.69 37.20
N SER A 32 -19.05 -11.96 37.05
CA SER A 32 -19.85 -13.00 36.38
C SER A 32 -21.20 -13.33 37.06
N ASN A 33 -21.44 -12.83 38.28
CA ASN A 33 -22.63 -13.15 39.07
C ASN A 33 -23.52 -11.93 39.41
N LEU A 34 -23.29 -10.78 38.78
CA LEU A 34 -24.08 -9.56 39.01
C LEU A 34 -24.91 -9.19 37.78
N GLY A 35 -26.23 -9.30 37.91
CA GLY A 35 -27.22 -8.90 36.91
C GLY A 35 -28.16 -7.82 37.44
N PHE A 36 -28.56 -6.90 36.56
CA PHE A 36 -29.59 -5.90 36.83
C PHE A 36 -30.87 -6.30 36.10
N ALA A 37 -31.97 -6.37 36.86
CA ALA A 37 -33.27 -6.77 36.35
C ALA A 37 -34.28 -5.63 36.45
N LEU A 38 -35.10 -5.48 35.42
CA LEU A 38 -36.23 -4.56 35.42
C LEU A 38 -37.40 -5.24 36.16
N PRO A 39 -37.93 -4.63 37.24
CA PRO A 39 -39.02 -5.23 38.02
C PRO A 39 -40.26 -5.50 37.17
N VAL A 40 -40.86 -6.69 37.30
CA VAL A 40 -42.00 -7.11 36.46
C VAL A 40 -43.23 -6.20 36.62
N ARG A 41 -43.33 -5.47 37.74
CA ARG A 41 -44.41 -4.48 37.96
C ARG A 41 -44.47 -3.41 36.87
N HIS A 42 -43.32 -3.02 36.29
CA HIS A 42 -43.29 -2.04 35.20
C HIS A 42 -43.82 -2.63 33.90
N LEU A 43 -43.61 -3.93 33.68
CA LEU A 43 -44.19 -4.68 32.56
C LEU A 43 -45.69 -4.89 32.73
N LYS A 44 -46.17 -5.11 33.97
CA LYS A 44 -47.61 -5.22 34.24
C LYS A 44 -48.37 -3.98 33.77
N THR A 45 -47.85 -2.78 34.03
CA THR A 45 -48.46 -1.53 33.54
C THR A 45 -48.49 -1.44 32.02
N LEU A 46 -47.45 -1.92 31.32
CA LEU A 46 -47.41 -2.00 29.85
C LEU A 46 -48.35 -3.06 29.27
N LEU A 47 -48.58 -4.16 30.00
CA LEU A 47 -49.52 -5.23 29.64
C LEU A 47 -50.98 -4.83 29.92
N GLU A 48 -51.22 -3.99 30.93
CA GLU A 48 -52.54 -3.47 31.29
C GLU A 48 -53.04 -2.41 30.28
N ASN A 49 -52.12 -1.63 29.69
CA ASN A 49 -52.40 -0.67 28.62
C ASN A 49 -51.42 -0.85 27.45
N PRO A 50 -51.55 -1.93 26.66
CA PRO A 50 -50.68 -2.13 25.52
C PRO A 50 -51.00 -1.05 24.47
N SER A 51 -49.96 -0.38 23.97
CA SER A 51 -50.05 0.38 22.72
C SER A 51 -49.34 -0.44 21.64
N PRO A 52 -49.95 -1.54 21.15
CA PRO A 52 -49.26 -2.47 20.27
C PRO A 52 -49.03 -1.79 18.92
N ILE A 53 -47.77 -1.47 18.64
CA ILE A 53 -47.32 -1.28 17.27
C ILE A 53 -46.99 -2.68 16.75
N PRO A 54 -47.67 -3.18 15.69
CA PRO A 54 -47.29 -4.44 15.07
C PRO A 54 -45.79 -4.45 14.77
N ILE A 55 -45.11 -5.57 15.02
CA ILE A 55 -43.66 -5.68 14.77
C ILE A 55 -43.31 -5.30 13.32
N GLU A 56 -44.21 -5.61 12.38
CA GLU A 56 -44.14 -5.22 10.96
C GLU A 56 -44.17 -3.71 10.73
N ARG A 57 -44.86 -2.95 11.59
CA ARG A 57 -44.89 -1.46 11.58
C ARG A 57 -43.74 -0.83 12.37
N TRP A 58 -43.06 -1.61 13.22
CA TRP A 58 -41.95 -1.14 14.07
C TRP A 58 -40.57 -1.41 13.45
N MET A 59 -40.40 -2.55 12.76
CA MET A 59 -39.17 -2.92 12.02
C MET A 59 -39.06 -2.21 10.67
N THR A 60 -39.23 -0.89 10.65
CA THR A 60 -38.97 -0.06 9.46
C THR A 60 -37.51 0.37 9.36
N ILE A 61 -36.71 0.19 10.43
CA ILE A 61 -35.30 0.56 10.45
C ILE A 61 -34.53 -0.30 9.44
N GLY A 62 -34.14 0.32 8.33
CA GLY A 62 -33.43 -0.37 7.26
C GLY A 62 -34.34 -1.08 6.25
N ALA A 63 -35.65 -1.17 6.47
CA ALA A 63 -36.56 -1.75 5.48
C ALA A 63 -36.81 -0.76 4.33
N LEU A 64 -36.99 -1.28 3.12
CA LEU A 64 -37.49 -0.48 2.00
C LEU A 64 -38.96 -0.11 2.23
N ASP A 65 -39.34 1.09 1.82
CA ASP A 65 -40.75 1.48 1.76
C ASP A 65 -41.44 0.70 0.62
N ALA A 66 -42.29 -0.26 1.01
CA ALA A 66 -43.02 -1.13 0.07
C ALA A 66 -44.01 -0.36 -0.84
N SER A 67 -44.39 0.87 -0.47
CA SER A 67 -45.17 1.74 -1.36
C SER A 67 -44.32 2.33 -2.50
N GLN A 68 -43.00 2.35 -2.33
CA GLN A 68 -42.06 2.91 -3.29
C GLN A 68 -41.27 1.85 -4.07
N TRP A 69 -41.11 0.65 -3.52
CA TRP A 69 -40.23 -0.39 -4.04
C TRP A 69 -40.83 -1.77 -3.90
N SER A 70 -40.70 -2.58 -4.96
CA SER A 70 -41.01 -4.01 -4.97
C SER A 70 -39.73 -4.80 -5.23
N ILE A 71 -39.38 -5.70 -4.30
CA ILE A 71 -38.20 -6.57 -4.43
C ILE A 71 -38.62 -7.85 -5.17
N LEU A 72 -37.85 -8.22 -6.19
CA LEU A 72 -37.98 -9.49 -6.89
C LEU A 72 -36.66 -10.27 -6.80
N TYR A 73 -36.77 -11.58 -6.57
CA TYR A 73 -35.64 -12.51 -6.55
C TYR A 73 -34.63 -12.28 -5.42
N GLY A 74 -35.08 -12.06 -4.17
CA GLY A 74 -34.20 -12.10 -3.00
C GLY A 74 -33.21 -10.93 -2.88
N ALA A 75 -32.02 -11.21 -2.32
CA ALA A 75 -31.02 -10.24 -1.84
C ALA A 75 -31.48 -9.34 -0.68
N ASN A 76 -30.52 -8.77 0.05
CA ASN A 76 -30.76 -7.97 1.24
C ASN A 76 -30.86 -6.48 0.89
N TRP A 77 -32.01 -6.08 0.34
CA TRP A 77 -32.26 -4.67 0.06
C TRP A 77 -32.65 -3.90 1.31
N ARG A 78 -31.97 -2.78 1.56
CA ARG A 78 -32.17 -1.95 2.75
C ARG A 78 -32.19 -0.47 2.43
N GLN A 79 -32.97 0.33 3.16
CA GLN A 79 -33.00 1.79 3.01
C GLN A 79 -32.51 2.50 4.26
N ARG A 80 -31.52 3.38 4.11
CA ARG A 80 -30.98 4.18 5.22
C ARG A 80 -30.44 5.52 4.71
N ALA A 81 -30.82 6.61 5.38
CA ALA A 81 -30.31 7.95 5.09
C ALA A 81 -30.35 8.32 3.59
N SER A 82 -31.50 8.10 2.95
CA SER A 82 -31.73 8.36 1.52
C SER A 82 -30.84 7.55 0.56
N ARG A 83 -30.31 6.42 1.03
CA ARG A 83 -29.61 5.43 0.21
C ARG A 83 -30.35 4.10 0.24
N ILE A 84 -30.26 3.39 -0.87
CA ILE A 84 -30.67 1.99 -0.98
C ILE A 84 -29.40 1.16 -1.03
N LEU A 85 -29.28 0.20 -0.13
CA LEU A 85 -28.15 -0.70 0.01
C LEU A 85 -28.61 -2.08 -0.43
N VAL A 86 -27.75 -2.81 -1.11
CA VAL A 86 -28.00 -4.22 -1.45
C VAL A 86 -26.73 -5.03 -1.21
N ASP A 87 -26.89 -6.22 -0.66
CA ASP A 87 -25.87 -7.25 -0.54
C ASP A 87 -26.52 -8.64 -0.61
N GLY A 88 -25.71 -9.67 -0.77
CA GLY A 88 -26.17 -11.06 -0.83
C GLY A 88 -26.77 -11.44 -2.19
N TYR A 89 -26.92 -12.75 -2.40
CA TYR A 89 -27.33 -13.29 -3.69
C TYR A 89 -28.83 -13.17 -3.91
N GLY A 90 -29.22 -12.84 -5.14
CA GLY A 90 -30.58 -13.01 -5.59
C GLY A 90 -30.88 -14.45 -6.01
N ASP A 91 -32.16 -14.79 -6.06
CA ASP A 91 -32.67 -16.14 -6.31
C ASP A 91 -32.84 -16.47 -7.80
N SER A 92 -32.61 -15.50 -8.69
CA SER A 92 -32.72 -15.67 -10.15
C SER A 92 -31.35 -15.94 -10.80
N PHE A 93 -31.35 -16.38 -12.06
CA PHE A 93 -30.14 -16.60 -12.86
C PHE A 93 -29.08 -15.51 -12.70
N GLY A 94 -27.83 -15.93 -12.54
CA GLY A 94 -26.69 -15.05 -12.34
C GLY A 94 -26.67 -14.35 -10.98
N GLY A 95 -27.43 -14.83 -9.99
CA GLY A 95 -27.60 -14.16 -8.70
C GLY A 95 -28.37 -12.85 -8.82
N ARG A 96 -29.24 -12.74 -9.84
CA ARG A 96 -29.99 -11.53 -10.16
C ARG A 96 -31.04 -11.23 -9.09
N SER A 97 -31.11 -9.98 -8.67
CA SER A 97 -32.20 -9.42 -7.87
C SER A 97 -32.60 -8.04 -8.40
N LEU A 98 -33.90 -7.74 -8.36
CA LEU A 98 -34.47 -6.48 -8.84
C LEU A 98 -35.16 -5.73 -7.68
N CYS A 99 -35.07 -4.41 -7.71
CA CYS A 99 -35.81 -3.51 -6.83
C CYS A 99 -36.53 -2.47 -7.70
N LEU A 100 -37.81 -2.73 -8.00
CA LEU A 100 -38.58 -2.00 -9.02
C LEU A 100 -39.53 -0.97 -8.39
N LYS A 101 -39.80 0.11 -9.11
CA LYS A 101 -40.92 1.00 -8.82
C LYS A 101 -42.24 0.27 -9.13
N PRO A 102 -43.23 0.30 -8.22
CA PRO A 102 -44.54 -0.29 -8.49
C PRO A 102 -45.27 0.38 -9.68
N ALA A 103 -45.08 1.68 -9.85
CA ALA A 103 -45.68 2.44 -10.95
C ALA A 103 -45.07 2.05 -12.31
N PRO A 104 -45.87 2.02 -13.39
CA PRO A 104 -45.34 1.84 -14.74
C PRO A 104 -44.48 3.04 -15.14
N GLU A 105 -43.65 2.82 -16.16
CA GLU A 105 -42.89 3.86 -16.82
C GLU A 105 -43.81 4.93 -17.45
N PRO A 106 -43.36 6.20 -17.51
CA PRO A 106 -44.11 7.27 -18.18
C PRO A 106 -44.16 7.09 -19.71
N ASP A 107 -44.99 7.91 -20.34
CA ASP A 107 -44.96 8.06 -21.80
C ASP A 107 -43.61 8.61 -22.27
N LYS A 108 -43.18 8.14 -23.43
CA LYS A 108 -41.93 8.60 -24.06
C LYS A 108 -42.06 10.02 -24.61
N PRO A 109 -40.99 10.82 -24.64
CA PRO A 109 -39.64 10.50 -24.15
C PRO A 109 -39.48 10.74 -22.64
N PHE A 110 -38.70 9.89 -21.97
CA PHE A 110 -38.35 10.07 -20.56
C PHE A 110 -36.94 9.54 -20.23
N GLU A 111 -36.46 9.85 -19.05
CA GLU A 111 -35.15 9.46 -18.53
C GLU A 111 -35.27 8.75 -17.18
N ILE A 112 -34.43 7.74 -16.99
CA ILE A 112 -34.22 7.04 -15.72
C ILE A 112 -32.79 7.27 -15.30
N GLN A 113 -32.55 7.72 -14.07
CA GLN A 113 -31.22 7.95 -13.54
C GLN A 113 -31.05 7.40 -12.14
N VAL A 114 -29.87 6.88 -11.83
CA VAL A 114 -29.44 6.58 -10.46
C VAL A 114 -27.96 6.88 -10.29
N ASP A 115 -27.55 7.23 -9.07
CA ASP A 115 -26.15 7.13 -8.70
C ASP A 115 -25.88 5.80 -8.03
N VAL A 116 -24.87 5.10 -8.50
CA VAL A 116 -24.43 3.81 -7.97
C VAL A 116 -22.98 3.89 -7.54
N ARG A 117 -22.66 3.19 -6.46
CA ARG A 117 -21.29 2.90 -6.03
C ARG A 117 -21.20 1.42 -5.70
N LEU A 118 -20.26 0.72 -6.32
CA LEU A 118 -19.96 -0.68 -6.04
C LEU A 118 -18.96 -0.71 -4.88
N ASP A 119 -19.21 -1.57 -3.89
CA ASP A 119 -18.20 -1.88 -2.87
C ASP A 119 -17.31 -3.05 -3.35
N ASP A 120 -17.81 -3.85 -4.31
CA ASP A 120 -17.08 -4.90 -5.04
C ASP A 120 -17.27 -4.75 -6.56
N GLU A 121 -16.17 -4.61 -7.29
CA GLU A 121 -16.13 -4.40 -8.74
C GLU A 121 -16.30 -5.71 -9.55
N SER A 122 -16.20 -6.89 -8.91
CA SER A 122 -16.35 -8.20 -9.58
C SER A 122 -17.79 -8.47 -10.07
N GLY A 123 -18.73 -7.79 -9.41
CA GLY A 123 -20.16 -7.93 -9.55
C GLY A 123 -20.79 -7.10 -10.68
N ALA A 124 -22.08 -6.79 -10.53
CA ALA A 124 -22.80 -5.83 -11.35
C ALA A 124 -23.99 -5.23 -10.60
N ALA A 125 -24.17 -3.91 -10.66
CA ALA A 125 -25.28 -3.20 -10.04
C ALA A 125 -25.61 -1.91 -10.82
N GLY A 126 -26.88 -1.64 -11.09
CA GLY A 126 -27.31 -0.44 -11.84
C GLY A 126 -28.80 -0.40 -12.11
N LEU A 127 -29.19 0.00 -13.32
CA LEU A 127 -30.59 0.21 -13.70
C LEU A 127 -31.23 -1.02 -14.34
N ALA A 128 -32.52 -1.21 -14.07
CA ALA A 128 -33.44 -2.06 -14.83
C ALA A 128 -34.59 -1.22 -15.40
N PHE A 129 -35.01 -1.53 -16.63
CA PHE A 129 -36.08 -0.81 -17.32
C PHE A 129 -36.82 -1.73 -18.29
N HIS A 130 -38.02 -1.32 -18.69
CA HIS A 130 -38.99 -2.11 -19.45
C HIS A 130 -39.26 -3.48 -18.78
N SER A 131 -39.26 -3.52 -17.45
CA SER A 131 -39.48 -4.77 -16.73
C SER A 131 -40.96 -5.16 -16.75
N ASP A 132 -41.25 -6.42 -17.05
CA ASP A 132 -42.62 -6.95 -16.98
C ASP A 132 -43.05 -7.35 -15.56
N GLY A 133 -42.30 -6.94 -14.53
CA GLY A 133 -42.49 -7.37 -13.15
C GLY A 133 -42.09 -8.83 -12.90
N ALA A 134 -41.44 -9.47 -13.88
CA ALA A 134 -40.94 -10.82 -13.82
C ALA A 134 -39.55 -10.90 -14.49
N HIS A 135 -39.36 -11.88 -15.37
CA HIS A 135 -38.04 -12.24 -15.88
C HIS A 135 -37.58 -11.40 -17.06
N ARG A 136 -38.46 -10.62 -17.70
CA ARG A 136 -38.13 -9.81 -18.87
C ARG A 136 -37.84 -8.37 -18.49
N HIS A 137 -36.70 -7.87 -18.92
CA HIS A 137 -36.27 -6.47 -18.75
C HIS A 137 -34.98 -6.22 -19.52
N TYR A 138 -34.66 -4.93 -19.71
CA TYR A 138 -33.29 -4.51 -19.99
C TYR A 138 -32.56 -4.14 -18.70
N GLY A 139 -31.25 -4.25 -18.73
CA GLY A 139 -30.38 -3.83 -17.65
C GLY A 139 -29.18 -3.03 -18.16
N PHE A 140 -28.84 -1.94 -17.48
CA PHE A 140 -27.67 -1.13 -17.79
C PHE A 140 -26.87 -0.85 -16.52
N TYR A 141 -25.64 -1.37 -16.46
CA TYR A 141 -24.83 -1.39 -15.25
C TYR A 141 -23.33 -1.65 -15.52
N PRO A 142 -22.44 -1.16 -14.64
CA PRO A 142 -21.05 -1.59 -14.59
C PRO A 142 -20.98 -3.08 -14.21
N SER A 143 -19.99 -3.79 -14.74
CA SER A 143 -19.66 -5.15 -14.38
C SER A 143 -18.22 -5.50 -14.75
N ALA A 144 -17.39 -5.80 -13.75
CA ALA A 144 -15.99 -6.18 -13.94
C ALA A 144 -15.21 -5.18 -14.81
N GLY A 145 -15.29 -3.89 -14.47
CA GLY A 145 -14.60 -2.81 -15.18
C GLY A 145 -15.16 -2.42 -16.56
N LYS A 146 -16.29 -3.02 -16.97
CA LYS A 146 -16.97 -2.70 -18.24
C LYS A 146 -18.38 -2.19 -17.99
N LEU A 147 -18.91 -1.37 -18.88
CA LEU A 147 -20.32 -0.99 -18.89
C LEU A 147 -21.08 -1.97 -19.77
N ARG A 148 -22.13 -2.56 -19.20
CA ARG A 148 -22.90 -3.60 -19.85
C ARG A 148 -24.34 -3.18 -20.04
N LEU A 149 -24.82 -3.30 -21.27
CA LEU A 149 -26.23 -3.28 -21.61
C LEU A 149 -26.68 -4.71 -21.92
N THR A 150 -27.70 -5.18 -21.21
CA THR A 150 -28.23 -6.54 -21.35
C THR A 150 -29.73 -6.52 -21.58
N ARG A 151 -30.20 -7.56 -22.27
CA ARG A 151 -31.62 -7.89 -22.41
C ARG A 151 -31.85 -9.26 -21.81
N PHE A 152 -32.87 -9.38 -20.96
CA PHE A 152 -33.36 -10.65 -20.45
C PHE A 152 -34.74 -10.92 -21.04
N ASN A 153 -34.88 -12.04 -21.75
CA ASN A 153 -36.14 -12.53 -22.31
C ASN A 153 -36.77 -13.64 -21.45
N GLY A 154 -36.13 -14.00 -20.33
CA GLY A 154 -36.50 -15.15 -19.51
C GLY A 154 -35.59 -15.34 -18.29
N PRO A 155 -35.76 -16.48 -17.58
CA PRO A 155 -35.13 -16.72 -16.29
C PRO A 155 -33.74 -17.37 -16.37
N ASP A 156 -33.19 -17.63 -17.55
CA ASP A 156 -32.02 -18.49 -17.74
C ASP A 156 -30.94 -17.89 -18.66
N LEU A 157 -29.82 -18.63 -18.83
CA LEU A 157 -28.69 -18.22 -19.65
C LEU A 157 -29.06 -18.06 -21.14
N ASN A 158 -29.94 -18.92 -21.67
CA ASN A 158 -30.31 -18.92 -23.10
C ASN A 158 -31.22 -17.74 -23.46
N SER A 159 -31.89 -17.18 -22.46
CA SER A 159 -32.74 -16.01 -22.58
C SER A 159 -32.03 -14.71 -22.20
N TRP A 160 -30.71 -14.73 -22.02
CA TRP A 160 -29.88 -13.56 -21.74
C TRP A 160 -29.08 -13.14 -22.97
N THR A 161 -29.15 -11.86 -23.35
CA THR A 161 -28.39 -11.29 -24.46
C THR A 161 -27.59 -10.08 -23.98
N ILE A 162 -26.31 -10.01 -24.34
CA ILE A 162 -25.47 -8.81 -24.14
C ILE A 162 -25.56 -7.96 -25.40
N LEU A 163 -26.04 -6.73 -25.26
CA LEU A 163 -26.16 -5.76 -26.35
C LEU A 163 -24.93 -4.84 -26.43
N HIS A 164 -24.24 -4.61 -25.31
CA HIS A 164 -23.00 -3.83 -25.21
C HIS A 164 -22.18 -4.28 -24.00
N ASN A 165 -20.83 -4.29 -24.10
CA ASN A 165 -19.94 -4.70 -23.01
C ASN A 165 -18.49 -4.21 -23.24
N GLU A 166 -18.25 -2.92 -23.03
CA GLU A 166 -16.93 -2.28 -23.23
C GLU A 166 -16.51 -1.47 -22.01
N ALA A 167 -15.20 -1.25 -21.84
CA ALA A 167 -14.70 -0.34 -20.83
C ALA A 167 -15.00 1.10 -21.25
N HIS A 168 -15.28 1.98 -20.29
CA HIS A 168 -15.58 3.37 -20.59
C HIS A 168 -14.74 4.29 -19.69
N PRO A 169 -14.02 5.29 -20.24
CA PRO A 169 -13.09 6.13 -19.48
C PRO A 169 -13.78 6.98 -18.39
N ALA A 170 -15.10 7.20 -18.53
CA ALA A 170 -15.87 7.90 -17.50
C ALA A 170 -16.14 7.06 -16.24
N TRP A 171 -15.88 5.74 -16.21
CA TRP A 171 -16.10 4.90 -15.03
C TRP A 171 -15.09 5.22 -13.93
N ARG A 172 -15.57 5.36 -12.70
CA ARG A 172 -14.73 5.64 -11.52
C ARG A 172 -14.95 4.56 -10.47
N ALA A 173 -14.08 3.55 -10.44
CA ALA A 173 -14.18 2.43 -9.51
C ALA A 173 -14.20 2.89 -8.05
N GLY A 174 -15.06 2.28 -7.22
CA GLY A 174 -15.24 2.65 -5.81
C GLY A 174 -15.83 4.05 -5.55
N GLU A 175 -16.09 4.85 -6.59
CA GLU A 175 -16.74 6.17 -6.49
C GLU A 175 -18.23 6.12 -6.84
N TRP A 176 -18.93 7.21 -6.53
CA TRP A 176 -20.30 7.40 -7.01
C TRP A 176 -20.28 7.73 -8.50
N ASN A 177 -20.97 6.92 -9.29
CA ASN A 177 -21.15 7.10 -10.72
C ASN A 177 -22.64 7.32 -11.02
N THR A 178 -22.94 8.26 -11.91
CA THR A 178 -24.30 8.50 -12.40
C THR A 178 -24.55 7.67 -13.65
N ILE A 179 -25.55 6.79 -13.59
CA ILE A 179 -26.01 5.98 -14.72
C ILE A 179 -27.36 6.53 -15.15
N LYS A 180 -27.53 6.79 -16.44
CA LYS A 180 -28.77 7.33 -17.01
C LYS A 180 -29.16 6.58 -18.28
N VAL A 181 -30.45 6.32 -18.45
CA VAL A 181 -31.03 5.79 -19.68
C VAL A 181 -32.10 6.75 -20.15
N ARG A 182 -31.99 7.25 -21.39
CA ARG A 182 -33.00 8.06 -22.06
C ARG A 182 -33.76 7.19 -23.05
N LEU A 183 -35.08 7.17 -22.94
CA LEU A 183 -35.95 6.35 -23.77
C LEU A 183 -36.73 7.24 -24.75
N GLU A 184 -36.61 6.93 -26.03
CA GLU A 184 -37.26 7.60 -27.15
C GLU A 184 -38.12 6.57 -27.90
N ASP A 185 -38.92 7.02 -28.88
CA ASP A 185 -39.88 6.16 -29.58
C ASP A 185 -39.22 4.94 -30.24
N GLU A 186 -38.11 5.15 -30.95
CA GLU A 186 -37.43 4.12 -31.75
C GLU A 186 -36.10 3.63 -31.18
N ARG A 187 -35.66 4.18 -30.04
CA ARG A 187 -34.34 3.90 -29.46
C ARG A 187 -34.24 4.26 -27.99
N PHE A 188 -33.17 3.80 -27.35
CA PHE A 188 -32.76 4.30 -26.05
C PHE A 188 -31.24 4.55 -26.01
N LEU A 189 -30.84 5.52 -25.20
CA LEU A 189 -29.48 6.04 -25.08
C LEU A 189 -29.01 5.84 -23.64
N CYS A 190 -27.86 5.19 -23.47
CA CYS A 190 -27.29 4.88 -22.17
C CYS A 190 -26.08 5.77 -21.89
N TYR A 191 -26.06 6.43 -20.73
CA TYR A 191 -25.03 7.39 -20.34
C TYR A 191 -24.38 6.99 -19.01
N LEU A 192 -23.08 7.28 -18.90
CA LEU A 192 -22.29 7.17 -17.68
C LEU A 192 -21.64 8.52 -17.40
N ASN A 193 -21.90 9.12 -16.25
CA ASN A 193 -21.37 10.43 -15.85
C ASN A 193 -21.56 11.48 -16.96
N ASP A 194 -22.76 11.49 -17.54
CA ASP A 194 -23.21 12.32 -18.67
C ASP A 194 -22.49 12.10 -20.02
N GLN A 195 -21.60 11.11 -20.13
CA GLN A 195 -21.02 10.68 -21.41
C GLN A 195 -21.85 9.55 -22.02
N LEU A 196 -22.14 9.64 -23.32
CA LEU A 196 -22.87 8.60 -24.04
C LEU A 196 -22.01 7.34 -24.16
N VAL A 197 -22.53 6.21 -23.66
CA VAL A 197 -21.87 4.90 -23.72
C VAL A 197 -22.35 4.11 -24.92
N VAL A 198 -23.68 4.02 -25.11
CA VAL A 198 -24.28 3.24 -26.20
C VAL A 198 -25.65 3.78 -26.60
N GLU A 199 -25.92 3.78 -27.91
CA GLU A 199 -27.24 3.94 -28.50
C GLU A 199 -27.75 2.56 -28.95
N SER A 200 -28.99 2.21 -28.61
CA SER A 200 -29.62 0.95 -29.02
C SER A 200 -31.01 1.17 -29.60
N LYS A 201 -31.32 0.47 -30.69
CA LYS A 201 -32.64 0.42 -31.34
C LYS A 201 -33.41 -0.86 -31.01
N ASP A 202 -32.96 -1.62 -30.01
CA ASP A 202 -33.64 -2.85 -29.60
C ASP A 202 -35.01 -2.52 -29.00
N ALA A 203 -36.06 -3.20 -29.46
CA ALA A 203 -37.45 -2.93 -29.07
C ALA A 203 -38.23 -4.21 -28.73
N LEU A 204 -37.52 -5.30 -28.39
CA LEU A 204 -38.16 -6.60 -28.14
C LEU A 204 -38.95 -6.66 -26.84
N ILE A 205 -38.63 -5.82 -25.84
CA ILE A 205 -39.36 -5.77 -24.58
C ILE A 205 -40.17 -4.48 -24.53
N PRO A 206 -41.52 -4.57 -24.40
CA PRO A 206 -42.38 -3.40 -24.32
C PRO A 206 -42.17 -2.65 -23.01
N SER A 207 -42.66 -1.40 -22.94
CA SER A 207 -42.60 -0.60 -21.73
C SER A 207 -43.31 -1.28 -20.55
N GLY A 208 -42.74 -1.10 -19.36
CA GLY A 208 -43.13 -1.81 -18.14
C GLY A 208 -42.75 -1.01 -16.91
N GLN A 209 -42.03 -1.62 -15.98
CA GLN A 209 -41.53 -1.00 -14.76
C GLN A 209 -40.02 -0.71 -14.86
N CYS A 210 -39.55 0.27 -14.10
CA CYS A 210 -38.14 0.60 -13.97
C CYS A 210 -37.68 0.53 -12.51
N GLY A 211 -36.37 0.42 -12.31
CA GLY A 211 -35.79 0.36 -10.98
C GLY A 211 -34.32 -0.01 -11.00
N LEU A 212 -33.91 -0.77 -10.00
CA LEU A 212 -32.53 -1.15 -9.74
C LEU A 212 -32.35 -2.65 -9.99
N ALA A 213 -31.15 -3.03 -10.42
CA ALA A 213 -30.75 -4.42 -10.54
C ALA A 213 -29.38 -4.65 -9.88
N THR A 214 -29.21 -5.83 -9.31
CA THR A 214 -27.93 -6.37 -8.87
C THR A 214 -27.77 -7.81 -9.38
N PHE A 215 -26.53 -8.25 -9.57
CA PHE A 215 -26.17 -9.59 -10.00
C PHE A 215 -25.03 -10.14 -9.13
N ARG A 216 -24.82 -11.46 -9.14
CA ARG A 216 -23.67 -12.14 -8.52
C ARG A 216 -23.44 -11.81 -7.04
N GLY A 217 -24.48 -11.39 -6.33
CA GLY A 217 -24.36 -11.02 -4.91
C GLY A 217 -23.61 -9.71 -4.65
N THR A 218 -23.56 -8.80 -5.62
CA THR A 218 -22.79 -7.55 -5.53
C THR A 218 -23.25 -6.69 -4.36
N SER A 219 -22.31 -6.29 -3.50
CA SER A 219 -22.54 -5.23 -2.53
C SER A 219 -22.50 -3.88 -3.22
N ALA A 220 -23.61 -3.15 -3.20
CA ALA A 220 -23.71 -1.85 -3.85
C ALA A 220 -24.60 -0.88 -3.06
N SER A 221 -24.29 0.40 -3.24
CA SER A 221 -25.07 1.51 -2.72
C SER A 221 -25.67 2.31 -3.87
N PHE A 222 -26.96 2.64 -3.76
CA PHE A 222 -27.69 3.49 -4.68
C PHE A 222 -28.20 4.74 -3.98
N ARG A 223 -28.29 5.85 -4.71
CA ARG A 223 -28.98 7.07 -4.25
C ARG A 223 -29.55 7.84 -5.42
N ARG A 224 -30.49 8.74 -5.12
CA ARG A 224 -31.01 9.73 -6.08
C ARG A 224 -31.60 9.13 -7.35
N PHE A 225 -32.26 7.96 -7.21
CA PHE A 225 -33.05 7.37 -8.28
C PHE A 225 -34.15 8.34 -8.71
N GLN A 226 -34.26 8.61 -10.01
CA GLN A 226 -35.19 9.56 -10.60
C GLN A 226 -35.76 9.03 -11.92
N VAL A 227 -37.01 9.38 -12.18
CA VAL A 227 -37.70 9.15 -13.46
C VAL A 227 -38.41 10.46 -13.82
N ALA A 228 -38.11 11.03 -14.98
CA ALA A 228 -38.68 12.29 -15.45
C ALA A 228 -38.49 12.46 -16.96
N ASP A 229 -39.24 13.36 -17.60
CA ASP A 229 -39.12 13.67 -19.04
C ASP A 229 -37.69 14.10 -19.43
N SER A 230 -37.02 14.82 -18.51
CA SER A 230 -35.60 15.18 -18.62
C SER A 230 -35.00 15.40 -17.23
N ILE A 231 -33.78 14.88 -17.02
CA ILE A 231 -33.02 14.98 -15.78
C ILE A 231 -31.75 15.80 -16.04
N PRO A 232 -31.57 16.96 -15.38
CA PRO A 232 -30.42 17.83 -15.63
C PRO A 232 -29.12 17.20 -15.14
N SER A 233 -28.04 17.45 -15.89
CA SER A 233 -26.69 17.02 -15.53
C SER A 233 -26.25 17.63 -14.19
N ARG A 234 -25.66 16.77 -13.36
CA ARG A 234 -25.01 17.15 -12.09
C ARG A 234 -23.51 17.41 -12.26
N HIS A 235 -22.96 17.08 -13.42
CA HIS A 235 -21.62 17.48 -13.79
C HIS A 235 -21.65 18.93 -14.28
N PRO A 236 -20.61 19.73 -13.98
CA PRO A 236 -20.49 21.06 -14.57
C PRO A 236 -20.34 20.96 -16.08
N SER A 237 -20.94 21.92 -16.79
CA SER A 237 -20.58 22.14 -18.19
C SER A 237 -19.10 22.53 -18.28
N PRO A 238 -18.44 22.41 -19.44
CA PRO A 238 -17.06 22.85 -19.60
C PRO A 238 -16.84 24.31 -19.15
N GLU A 239 -17.78 25.21 -19.44
CA GLU A 239 -17.72 26.62 -19.04
C GLU A 239 -17.81 26.79 -17.52
N GLU A 240 -18.73 26.07 -16.87
CA GLU A 240 -18.87 26.11 -15.41
C GLU A 240 -17.66 25.50 -14.71
N ALA A 241 -17.10 24.44 -15.28
CA ALA A 241 -15.93 23.78 -14.73
C ALA A 241 -14.70 24.70 -14.76
N ILE A 242 -14.52 25.47 -15.85
CA ILE A 242 -13.50 26.52 -15.95
C ILE A 242 -13.77 27.62 -14.91
N ALA A 243 -15.01 28.13 -14.83
CA ALA A 243 -15.35 29.17 -13.87
C ALA A 243 -15.10 28.74 -12.41
N ILE A 244 -15.48 27.51 -12.05
CA ILE A 244 -15.18 26.94 -10.73
C ILE A 244 -13.66 26.84 -10.55
N ALA A 245 -12.93 26.27 -11.51
CA ALA A 245 -11.47 26.10 -11.40
C ALA A 245 -10.71 27.43 -11.25
N ASP A 246 -11.16 28.49 -11.93
CA ASP A 246 -10.60 29.84 -11.79
C ASP A 246 -10.81 30.38 -10.38
N ILE A 247 -12.00 30.23 -9.80
CA ILE A 247 -12.27 30.61 -8.40
C ILE A 247 -11.38 29.81 -7.45
N LEU A 248 -11.26 28.49 -7.66
CA LEU A 248 -10.42 27.63 -6.81
C LEU A 248 -8.94 27.99 -6.91
N SER A 249 -8.47 28.47 -8.06
CA SER A 249 -7.08 28.90 -8.24
C SER A 249 -6.70 30.12 -7.39
N GLN A 250 -7.68 30.92 -6.98
CA GLN A 250 -7.49 32.10 -6.14
C GLN A 250 -7.50 31.76 -4.64
N LEU A 251 -7.87 30.52 -4.27
CA LEU A 251 -7.85 30.07 -2.89
C LEU A 251 -6.41 29.96 -2.41
N GLN A 252 -6.15 30.56 -1.25
CA GLN A 252 -4.85 30.47 -0.60
C GLN A 252 -4.79 29.21 0.26
N THR A 253 -3.67 28.49 0.19
CA THR A 253 -3.47 27.24 0.93
C THR A 253 -3.24 27.43 2.43
N ASN A 254 -2.87 28.64 2.86
CA ASN A 254 -2.50 28.96 4.24
C ASN A 254 -3.58 29.70 5.04
N ARG A 255 -4.78 29.91 4.48
CA ARG A 255 -5.90 30.55 5.18
C ARG A 255 -7.24 29.95 4.73
N PRO A 256 -8.30 30.03 5.57
CA PRO A 256 -9.63 29.61 5.18
C PRO A 256 -10.17 30.39 3.96
N PRO A 257 -11.11 29.81 3.19
CA PRO A 257 -11.83 30.52 2.13
C PRO A 257 -12.56 31.75 2.68
N THR A 258 -12.66 32.79 1.86
CA THR A 258 -13.41 34.01 2.20
C THR A 258 -14.90 33.85 1.88
N GLU A 259 -15.75 34.66 2.51
CA GLU A 259 -17.19 34.71 2.19
C GLU A 259 -17.43 35.07 0.71
N ALA A 260 -16.63 35.97 0.14
CA ALA A 260 -16.66 36.30 -1.28
C ALA A 260 -16.41 35.10 -2.20
N ALA A 261 -15.54 34.15 -1.81
CA ALA A 261 -15.33 32.92 -2.57
C ALA A 261 -16.55 31.99 -2.50
N ILE A 262 -17.24 31.95 -1.35
CA ILE A 262 -18.50 31.20 -1.19
C ILE A 262 -19.59 31.80 -2.08
N GLU A 263 -19.74 33.12 -2.09
CA GLU A 263 -20.72 33.83 -2.92
C GLU A 263 -20.50 33.57 -4.42
N GLN A 264 -19.23 33.55 -4.87
CA GLN A 264 -18.89 33.23 -6.27
C GLN A 264 -19.20 31.78 -6.65
N LEU A 265 -19.10 30.83 -5.72
CA LEU A 265 -19.40 29.41 -5.96
C LEU A 265 -20.89 29.06 -5.79
N LEU A 266 -21.65 29.88 -5.08
CA LEU A 266 -23.07 29.63 -4.76
C LEU A 266 -23.97 29.42 -6.00
N PRO A 267 -23.77 30.13 -7.14
CA PRO A 267 -24.49 29.85 -8.39
C PRO A 267 -24.34 28.40 -8.86
N PHE A 268 -23.22 27.76 -8.54
CA PHE A 268 -22.88 26.39 -8.95
C PHE A 268 -23.00 25.37 -7.80
N ARG A 269 -23.70 25.69 -6.70
CA ARG A 269 -23.68 24.93 -5.42
C ARG A 269 -23.82 23.41 -5.57
N ASP A 270 -24.70 22.94 -6.45
CA ASP A 270 -25.01 21.52 -6.61
C ASP A 270 -23.91 20.75 -7.34
N ARG A 271 -23.08 21.46 -8.13
CA ARG A 271 -21.98 20.93 -8.95
C ARG A 271 -20.62 21.15 -8.27
N THR A 272 -20.48 22.27 -7.55
CA THR A 272 -19.25 22.69 -6.84
C THR A 272 -18.75 21.62 -5.89
N SER A 273 -19.65 20.96 -5.14
CA SER A 273 -19.27 19.92 -4.17
C SER A 273 -18.54 18.74 -4.83
N LEU A 274 -18.94 18.37 -6.06
CA LEU A 274 -18.32 17.30 -6.83
C LEU A 274 -16.93 17.70 -7.33
N VAL A 275 -16.79 18.94 -7.82
CA VAL A 275 -15.51 19.49 -8.29
C VAL A 275 -14.52 19.64 -7.14
N LEU A 276 -14.94 20.21 -6.00
CA LEU A 276 -14.10 20.36 -4.81
C LEU A 276 -13.59 19.02 -4.29
N ALA A 277 -14.45 18.01 -4.22
CA ALA A 277 -14.05 16.69 -3.76
C ALA A 277 -13.01 16.06 -4.70
N ALA A 278 -13.17 16.22 -6.03
CA ALA A 278 -12.21 15.72 -7.01
C ALA A 278 -10.86 16.47 -6.91
N GLU A 279 -10.88 17.79 -6.77
CA GLU A 279 -9.68 18.61 -6.62
C GLU A 279 -8.93 18.29 -5.32
N ALA A 280 -9.64 18.10 -4.20
CA ALA A 280 -9.04 17.69 -2.94
C ALA A 280 -8.29 16.35 -3.08
N ARG A 281 -8.91 15.33 -3.69
CA ARG A 281 -8.25 14.05 -3.97
C ARG A 281 -7.02 14.20 -4.85
N ARG A 282 -7.09 15.02 -5.90
CA ARG A 282 -5.96 15.31 -6.79
C ARG A 282 -4.79 15.92 -6.04
N LEU A 283 -5.06 16.89 -5.15
CA LEU A 283 -4.04 17.53 -4.32
C LEU A 283 -3.45 16.56 -3.29
N GLU A 284 -4.26 15.69 -2.68
CA GLU A 284 -3.79 14.62 -1.78
C GLU A 284 -2.87 13.63 -2.49
N GLN A 285 -3.27 13.14 -3.67
CA GLN A 285 -2.45 12.26 -4.50
C GLN A 285 -1.14 12.94 -4.92
N ARG A 286 -1.20 14.21 -5.36
CA ARG A 286 0.01 14.99 -5.70
C ARG A 286 0.92 15.15 -4.49
N SER A 287 0.36 15.42 -3.30
CA SER A 287 1.13 15.52 -2.07
C SER A 287 1.83 14.21 -1.72
N GLN A 288 1.15 13.07 -1.84
CA GLN A 288 1.74 11.74 -1.65
C GLN A 288 2.89 11.49 -2.64
N ARG A 289 2.68 11.78 -3.93
CA ARG A 289 3.73 11.64 -4.97
C ARG A 289 4.94 12.52 -4.70
N LEU A 290 4.75 13.76 -4.26
CA LEU A 290 5.86 14.66 -3.90
C LEU A 290 6.66 14.15 -2.71
N ARG A 291 6.00 13.59 -1.68
CA ARG A 291 6.69 12.97 -0.54
C ARG A 291 7.47 11.72 -0.97
N GLN A 292 6.90 10.90 -1.85
CA GLN A 292 7.61 9.74 -2.37
C GLN A 292 8.82 10.15 -3.21
N LEU A 293 8.68 11.15 -4.10
CA LEU A 293 9.79 11.67 -4.88
C LEU A 293 10.93 12.19 -3.99
N ALA A 294 10.61 12.87 -2.88
CA ALA A 294 11.63 13.31 -1.93
C ALA A 294 12.43 12.13 -1.36
N LYS A 295 11.75 11.05 -0.95
CA LYS A 295 12.40 9.81 -0.49
C LYS A 295 13.25 9.15 -1.58
N ASP A 296 12.74 9.10 -2.81
CA ASP A 296 13.44 8.48 -3.94
C ASP A 296 14.70 9.27 -4.31
N VAL A 297 14.64 10.61 -4.31
CA VAL A 297 15.79 11.50 -4.51
C VAL A 297 16.83 11.29 -3.41
N HIS A 298 16.40 11.24 -2.16
CA HIS A 298 17.28 10.98 -1.02
C HIS A 298 17.98 9.62 -1.15
N ALA A 299 17.22 8.54 -1.39
CA ALA A 299 17.78 7.21 -1.56
C ALA A 299 18.77 7.14 -2.74
N ALA A 300 18.47 7.80 -3.87
CA ALA A 300 19.36 7.89 -5.00
C ALA A 300 20.68 8.62 -4.67
N ALA A 301 20.62 9.71 -3.92
CA ALA A 301 21.81 10.43 -3.46
C ALA A 301 22.66 9.57 -2.51
N VAL A 302 22.03 8.87 -1.55
CA VAL A 302 22.72 7.97 -0.62
C VAL A 302 23.37 6.80 -1.35
N ARG A 303 22.72 6.20 -2.35
CA ARG A 303 23.32 5.12 -3.17
C ARG A 303 24.60 5.57 -3.88
N LYS A 304 24.63 6.81 -4.40
CA LYS A 304 25.86 7.36 -5.00
C LYS A 304 26.98 7.51 -3.98
N GLN A 305 26.67 8.01 -2.78
CA GLN A 305 27.64 8.10 -1.69
C GLN A 305 28.14 6.71 -1.27
N LEU A 306 27.24 5.72 -1.21
CA LEU A 306 27.57 4.34 -0.83
C LEU A 306 28.50 3.69 -1.85
N LEU A 307 28.22 3.84 -3.16
CA LEU A 307 29.12 3.36 -4.21
C LEU A 307 30.50 4.03 -4.14
N SER A 308 30.53 5.35 -3.93
CA SER A 308 31.78 6.10 -3.77
C SER A 308 32.58 5.62 -2.55
N ALA A 309 31.92 5.38 -1.41
CA ALA A 309 32.55 4.82 -0.21
C ALA A 309 33.14 3.43 -0.49
N LEU A 310 32.51 2.63 -1.34
CA LEU A 310 33.02 1.32 -1.76
C LEU A 310 34.09 1.38 -2.87
N GLY A 311 34.58 2.57 -3.24
CA GLY A 311 35.58 2.74 -4.30
C GLY A 311 35.05 2.42 -5.70
N ARG A 312 33.73 2.49 -5.91
CA ARG A 312 33.06 2.22 -7.19
C ARG A 312 32.57 3.51 -7.83
N GLU A 313 32.81 3.68 -9.13
CA GLU A 313 32.22 4.78 -9.89
C GLU A 313 30.74 4.48 -10.19
N SER A 314 29.88 5.49 -10.03
CA SER A 314 28.51 5.43 -10.52
C SER A 314 28.52 5.64 -12.04
N ALA A 315 27.83 4.78 -12.80
CA ALA A 315 27.70 4.91 -14.24
C ALA A 315 27.02 6.24 -14.68
N ASP A 316 26.28 6.88 -13.77
CA ASP A 316 25.61 8.16 -14.00
C ASP A 316 26.44 9.34 -13.46
N LYS A 317 27.30 9.89 -14.32
CA LYS A 317 27.81 11.26 -14.16
C LYS A 317 26.67 12.25 -14.36
N ILE A 318 25.81 12.42 -13.36
CA ILE A 318 24.95 13.61 -13.29
C ILE A 318 25.88 14.77 -12.94
N ALA A 319 26.03 15.71 -13.86
CA ALA A 319 26.70 16.98 -13.60
C ALA A 319 26.12 17.58 -12.32
N GLU A 320 26.96 17.85 -11.33
CA GLU A 320 26.58 18.69 -10.20
C GLU A 320 25.98 19.99 -10.77
N PRO A 321 24.86 20.49 -10.22
CA PRO A 321 24.37 21.80 -10.61
C PRO A 321 25.49 22.79 -10.29
N ALA A 322 26.01 23.46 -11.32
CA ALA A 322 27.12 24.40 -11.21
C ALA A 322 26.86 25.39 -10.06
N GLU A 323 27.53 25.18 -8.92
CA GLU A 323 27.65 26.22 -7.92
C GLU A 323 28.40 27.37 -8.59
N LYS A 324 27.75 28.54 -8.69
CA LYS A 324 28.43 29.75 -9.15
C LYS A 324 29.61 30.01 -8.20
N PRO A 325 30.86 30.03 -8.68
CA PRO A 325 31.98 30.31 -7.81
C PRO A 325 31.90 31.77 -7.35
N VAL A 326 31.91 31.96 -6.03
CA VAL A 326 32.37 33.24 -5.45
C VAL A 326 33.86 33.35 -5.77
N ALA A 327 34.23 34.47 -6.38
CA ALA A 327 35.54 34.72 -6.95
C ALA A 327 36.70 34.46 -5.97
N ALA A 328 37.64 33.61 -6.37
CA ALA A 328 39.03 33.63 -5.92
C ALA A 328 39.94 33.25 -7.10
N VAL A 329 41.11 33.89 -7.12
CA VAL A 329 41.99 34.11 -8.26
C VAL A 329 43.07 33.03 -8.36
N ASN A 330 43.36 32.61 -9.61
CA ASN A 330 44.55 31.92 -10.14
C ASN A 330 45.03 30.60 -9.50
N ALA A 331 44.97 29.52 -10.29
CA ALA A 331 45.94 28.42 -10.27
C ALA A 331 46.02 27.74 -11.67
N PRO A 332 47.17 27.20 -12.09
CA PRO A 332 47.44 26.79 -13.48
C PRO A 332 46.95 25.36 -13.81
N GLU A 333 47.02 25.08 -15.11
CA GLU A 333 46.54 23.89 -15.85
C GLU A 333 46.79 22.54 -15.16
N ALA A 334 45.75 21.70 -15.20
CA ALA A 334 45.71 20.37 -14.62
C ALA A 334 46.45 19.35 -15.50
N ASP A 335 47.52 18.77 -14.93
CA ASP A 335 48.09 17.51 -15.39
C ASP A 335 47.10 16.36 -15.16
N ALA A 336 47.12 15.40 -16.10
CA ALA A 336 46.34 14.18 -16.06
C ALA A 336 46.67 13.34 -14.81
N VAL A 337 45.72 13.24 -13.88
CA VAL A 337 45.83 12.38 -12.70
C VAL A 337 45.39 10.97 -13.08
N GLU A 338 46.35 10.04 -13.11
CA GLU A 338 46.10 8.60 -13.03
C GLU A 338 45.20 8.30 -11.82
N THR A 339 44.01 7.76 -12.08
CA THR A 339 43.07 7.34 -11.05
C THR A 339 43.60 6.10 -10.33
N SER A 340 44.35 6.29 -9.25
CA SER A 340 44.58 5.20 -8.28
C SER A 340 43.23 4.83 -7.68
N ALA A 341 42.80 3.57 -7.82
CA ALA A 341 41.55 3.10 -7.21
C ALA A 341 41.58 3.36 -5.69
N LYS A 342 40.64 4.17 -5.19
CA LYS A 342 40.54 4.52 -3.77
C LYS A 342 40.16 3.26 -2.97
N GLU A 343 40.87 2.99 -1.88
CA GLU A 343 40.55 1.87 -1.00
C GLU A 343 39.11 2.00 -0.44
N PRO A 344 38.31 0.92 -0.42
CA PRO A 344 36.95 0.98 0.12
C PRO A 344 36.90 1.36 1.61
N ASP A 345 36.00 2.27 1.95
CA ASP A 345 35.64 2.65 3.32
C ASP A 345 34.39 1.89 3.76
N LEU A 346 34.60 0.73 4.40
CA LEU A 346 33.53 -0.14 4.87
C LEU A 346 32.70 0.53 5.98
N LEU A 347 33.32 1.27 6.91
CA LEU A 347 32.61 1.98 7.97
C LEU A 347 31.60 2.97 7.39
N LYS A 348 32.05 3.84 6.49
CA LYS A 348 31.19 4.83 5.85
C LYS A 348 30.09 4.16 5.03
N ALA A 349 30.42 3.13 4.26
CA ALA A 349 29.44 2.39 3.47
C ALA A 349 28.36 1.74 4.34
N ALA A 350 28.74 1.12 5.46
CA ALA A 350 27.81 0.50 6.40
C ALA A 350 26.90 1.51 7.11
N LEU A 351 27.40 2.70 7.45
CA LEU A 351 26.60 3.79 8.02
C LEU A 351 25.61 4.38 6.99
N LEU A 352 26.02 4.47 5.72
CA LEU A 352 25.15 4.95 4.64
C LEU A 352 23.95 4.03 4.37
N ILE A 353 24.01 2.74 4.74
CA ILE A 353 22.85 1.85 4.68
C ILE A 353 21.71 2.38 5.55
N ALA A 354 21.99 2.80 6.79
CA ALA A 354 20.98 3.37 7.67
C ALA A 354 20.41 4.69 7.14
N ARG A 355 21.27 5.47 6.47
CA ARG A 355 20.86 6.71 5.82
C ARG A 355 19.86 6.49 4.70
N LEU A 356 19.75 5.29 4.10
CA LEU A 356 18.68 4.98 3.13
C LEU A 356 17.28 5.09 3.74
N ASP A 357 17.15 4.85 5.05
CA ASP A 357 15.88 4.89 5.78
C ASP A 357 15.70 6.10 6.67
N ASN A 358 16.79 6.73 7.07
CA ASN A 358 16.77 7.88 7.96
C ASN A 358 17.68 9.00 7.44
N GLU A 359 17.06 10.08 6.96
CA GLU A 359 17.74 11.25 6.39
C GLU A 359 18.60 12.00 7.43
N GLU A 360 18.30 11.83 8.72
CA GLU A 360 18.99 12.51 9.83
C GLU A 360 20.33 11.85 10.21
N VAL A 361 20.60 10.63 9.73
CA VAL A 361 21.87 9.94 10.03
C VAL A 361 23.01 10.67 9.36
N ASP A 362 23.92 11.23 10.16
CA ASP A 362 25.19 11.80 9.72
C ASP A 362 26.32 10.77 9.90
N PRO A 363 26.79 10.12 8.81
CA PRO A 363 27.82 9.09 8.94
C PRO A 363 29.16 9.65 9.43
N ASP A 364 29.50 10.93 9.19
CA ASP A 364 30.79 11.48 9.61
C ASP A 364 30.91 11.57 11.13
N VAL A 365 29.82 11.88 11.82
CA VAL A 365 29.77 11.89 13.30
C VAL A 365 30.10 10.51 13.88
N TYR A 366 29.62 9.44 13.26
CA TYR A 366 29.89 8.07 13.68
C TYR A 366 31.29 7.60 13.27
N VAL A 367 31.83 8.05 12.13
CA VAL A 367 33.23 7.81 11.77
C VAL A 367 34.15 8.40 12.83
N GLU A 368 33.96 9.67 13.20
CA GLU A 368 34.74 10.30 14.28
C GLU A 368 34.57 9.60 15.63
N ARG A 369 33.37 9.06 15.91
CA ARG A 369 33.12 8.28 17.13
C ARG A 369 33.99 7.03 17.17
N VAL A 370 34.08 6.29 16.06
CA VAL A 370 34.93 5.09 15.96
C VAL A 370 36.41 5.46 16.03
N ASP A 371 36.83 6.57 15.43
CA ASP A 371 38.21 7.08 15.54
C ASP A 371 38.58 7.40 16.99
N ARG A 372 37.67 8.04 17.74
CA ARG A 372 37.85 8.31 19.18
C ARG A 372 37.98 7.03 20.00
N LEU A 373 37.11 6.04 19.76
CA LEU A 373 37.19 4.74 20.44
C LEU A 373 38.52 4.03 20.18
N ALA A 374 39.01 4.05 18.92
CA ALA A 374 40.32 3.48 18.60
C ALA A 374 41.46 4.26 19.27
N ALA A 375 41.37 5.59 19.34
CA ALA A 375 42.36 6.43 20.02
C ALA A 375 42.41 6.16 21.53
N GLU A 376 41.26 5.92 22.19
CA GLU A 376 41.19 5.52 23.60
C GLU A 376 41.95 4.20 23.83
N VAL A 377 41.73 3.19 22.98
CA VAL A 377 42.47 1.92 23.07
C VAL A 377 43.97 2.14 22.90
N ARG A 378 44.40 2.92 21.90
CA ARG A 378 45.82 3.24 21.67
C ARG A 378 46.49 3.90 22.88
N GLN A 379 45.77 4.74 23.63
CA GLN A 379 46.31 5.40 24.83
C GLN A 379 46.58 4.44 25.98
N THR A 380 45.92 3.28 26.01
CA THR A 380 46.15 2.25 27.05
C THR A 380 47.33 1.33 26.75
N LEU A 381 47.84 1.36 25.51
CA LEU A 381 48.85 0.43 25.02
C LEU A 381 50.26 1.01 25.17
N PRO A 382 51.27 0.18 25.55
CA PRO A 382 52.66 0.59 25.47
C PRO A 382 53.09 0.82 24.01
N ALA A 383 54.13 1.63 23.80
CA ALA A 383 54.59 1.98 22.46
C ALA A 383 55.07 0.79 21.61
N ASP A 384 55.51 -0.30 22.27
CA ASP A 384 55.99 -1.55 21.69
C ASP A 384 54.95 -2.69 21.78
N ALA A 385 53.67 -2.37 21.96
CA ALA A 385 52.59 -3.36 22.04
C ALA A 385 52.55 -4.29 20.83
N SER A 386 52.55 -5.60 21.09
CA SER A 386 52.38 -6.63 20.06
C SER A 386 50.96 -6.62 19.47
N GLU A 387 50.76 -7.24 18.31
CA GLU A 387 49.40 -7.41 17.75
C GLU A 387 48.47 -8.15 18.73
N ALA A 388 49.00 -9.12 19.47
CA ALA A 388 48.25 -9.83 20.51
C ALA A 388 47.83 -8.90 21.66
N ASP A 389 48.68 -7.96 22.07
CA ASP A 389 48.34 -6.96 23.09
C ASP A 389 47.25 -6.00 22.58
N ARG A 390 47.38 -5.54 21.32
CA ARG A 390 46.39 -4.67 20.67
C ARG A 390 45.03 -5.35 20.54
N LEU A 391 45.00 -6.62 20.11
CA LEU A 391 43.77 -7.43 20.01
C LEU A 391 43.12 -7.62 21.39
N LYS A 392 43.92 -7.91 22.41
CA LYS A 392 43.42 -8.07 23.79
C LYS A 392 42.85 -6.76 24.34
N ALA A 393 43.49 -5.62 24.05
CA ALA A 393 42.99 -4.31 24.46
C ALA A 393 41.68 -3.94 23.74
N LEU A 394 41.56 -4.27 22.44
CA LEU A 394 40.32 -4.11 21.68
C LEU A 394 39.17 -4.91 22.31
N ASP A 395 39.39 -6.19 22.61
CA ASP A 395 38.35 -7.04 23.23
C ASP A 395 37.93 -6.53 24.61
N GLN A 396 38.91 -6.12 25.41
CA GLN A 396 38.69 -5.59 26.75
C GLN A 396 37.82 -4.33 26.68
N MET A 397 38.19 -3.37 25.83
CA MET A 397 37.42 -2.16 25.64
C MET A 397 36.01 -2.47 25.11
N LEU A 398 35.91 -3.20 24.00
CA LEU A 398 34.65 -3.37 23.31
C LEU A 398 33.65 -4.20 24.12
N PHE A 399 34.07 -5.36 24.66
CA PHE A 399 33.14 -6.30 25.29
C PHE A 399 33.03 -6.14 26.81
N ARG A 400 34.05 -5.64 27.50
CA ARG A 400 34.03 -5.53 28.98
C ARG A 400 33.72 -4.12 29.44
N GLU A 401 34.33 -3.10 28.84
CA GLU A 401 34.16 -1.71 29.28
C GLU A 401 32.93 -1.07 28.64
N TYR A 402 32.78 -1.19 27.32
CA TYR A 402 31.62 -0.66 26.60
C TYR A 402 30.44 -1.62 26.58
N GLY A 403 30.66 -2.93 26.68
CA GLY A 403 29.62 -3.93 26.86
C GLY A 403 28.87 -4.31 25.58
N PHE A 404 29.50 -4.14 24.40
CA PHE A 404 28.91 -4.55 23.13
C PHE A 404 28.56 -6.05 23.13
N ARG A 405 27.40 -6.39 22.59
CA ARG A 405 26.88 -7.77 22.62
C ARG A 405 25.87 -8.06 21.51
N GLY A 406 25.70 -9.34 21.19
CA GLY A 406 24.63 -9.80 20.31
C GLY A 406 23.22 -9.57 20.85
N SER A 407 22.27 -9.24 19.97
CA SER A 407 20.86 -9.04 20.31
C SER A 407 20.12 -10.33 20.69
N GLN A 408 19.57 -10.42 21.90
CA GLN A 408 18.94 -11.65 22.40
C GLN A 408 17.41 -11.68 22.30
N PHE A 409 16.75 -10.53 22.40
CA PHE A 409 15.28 -10.43 22.48
C PHE A 409 14.64 -9.86 21.23
N GLU A 410 15.35 -9.02 20.48
CA GLU A 410 14.82 -8.26 19.34
C GLU A 410 15.66 -8.47 18.07
N TYR A 411 16.01 -9.72 17.78
CA TYR A 411 16.87 -10.07 16.65
C TYR A 411 16.35 -9.56 15.30
N TYR A 412 15.02 -9.45 15.13
CA TYR A 412 14.37 -9.06 13.86
C TYR A 412 13.95 -7.58 13.81
N THR A 413 14.72 -6.69 14.43
CA THR A 413 14.55 -5.23 14.28
C THR A 413 15.56 -4.66 13.28
N THR A 414 15.14 -3.63 12.55
CA THR A 414 15.98 -2.92 11.58
C THR A 414 17.15 -2.23 12.28
N SER A 415 16.94 -1.75 13.51
CA SER A 415 17.95 -1.16 14.39
C SER A 415 19.22 -2.00 14.53
N ASN A 416 19.08 -3.31 14.71
CA ASN A 416 20.24 -4.21 14.84
C ASN A 416 21.04 -4.38 13.53
N SER A 417 20.50 -3.93 12.40
CA SER A 417 21.15 -3.92 11.07
C SER A 417 21.76 -2.56 10.71
N TYR A 418 21.45 -1.49 11.43
CA TYR A 418 21.96 -0.14 11.19
C TYR A 418 23.15 0.16 12.08
N LEU A 419 24.31 0.42 11.48
CA LEU A 419 25.56 0.52 12.24
C LEU A 419 25.59 1.70 13.22
N ASN A 420 24.91 2.81 12.91
CA ASN A 420 24.77 3.95 13.82
C ASN A 420 24.03 3.54 15.11
N GLU A 421 22.91 2.82 14.99
CA GLU A 421 22.14 2.35 16.14
C GLU A 421 22.91 1.28 16.92
N VAL A 422 23.64 0.39 16.24
CA VAL A 422 24.51 -0.59 16.90
C VAL A 422 25.61 0.08 17.72
N ILE A 423 26.19 1.19 17.26
CA ILE A 423 27.19 1.96 18.02
C ILE A 423 26.57 2.59 19.26
N ASP A 424 25.34 3.12 19.16
CA ASP A 424 24.66 3.81 20.25
C ASP A 424 24.10 2.85 21.30
N ASP A 425 23.38 1.82 20.85
CA ASP A 425 22.72 0.81 21.70
C ASP A 425 23.70 -0.25 22.22
N ARG A 426 24.84 -0.40 21.53
CA ARG A 426 25.87 -1.42 21.82
C ARG A 426 25.32 -2.84 21.71
N GLU A 427 24.29 -3.01 20.90
CA GLU A 427 23.61 -4.27 20.64
C GLU A 427 23.40 -4.40 19.13
N GLY A 428 23.60 -5.60 18.56
CA GLY A 428 23.53 -5.77 17.12
C GLY A 428 23.48 -7.21 16.62
N LEU A 429 23.41 -7.34 15.31
CA LEU A 429 23.53 -8.62 14.60
C LEU A 429 25.00 -9.07 14.51
N PRO A 430 25.26 -10.36 14.25
CA PRO A 430 26.62 -10.86 14.09
C PRO A 430 27.44 -10.06 13.07
N ILE A 431 26.84 -9.70 11.93
CA ILE A 431 27.52 -8.95 10.87
C ILE A 431 27.80 -7.50 11.26
N THR A 432 26.87 -6.81 11.93
CA THR A 432 27.02 -5.38 12.23
C THR A 432 28.03 -5.15 13.35
N LEU A 433 28.03 -6.00 14.37
CA LEU A 433 29.08 -6.01 15.40
C LEU A 433 30.44 -6.36 14.79
N SER A 434 30.49 -7.32 13.85
CA SER A 434 31.73 -7.69 13.15
C SER A 434 32.28 -6.54 12.32
N VAL A 435 31.44 -5.74 11.66
CA VAL A 435 31.88 -4.53 10.94
C VAL A 435 32.54 -3.54 11.89
N LEU A 436 31.92 -3.23 13.03
CA LEU A 436 32.53 -2.35 14.03
C LEU A 436 33.88 -2.90 14.53
N TYR A 437 33.95 -4.21 14.77
CA TYR A 437 35.18 -4.87 15.20
C TYR A 437 36.30 -4.79 14.16
N ILE A 438 35.99 -5.08 12.89
CA ILE A 438 36.93 -4.96 11.76
C ILE A 438 37.45 -3.52 11.65
N GLU A 439 36.57 -2.54 11.75
CA GLU A 439 36.92 -1.12 11.58
C GLU A 439 37.76 -0.56 12.73
N LEU A 440 37.50 -1.01 13.96
CA LEU A 440 38.36 -0.71 15.12
C LEU A 440 39.71 -1.43 15.01
N ALA A 441 39.71 -2.70 14.61
CA ALA A 441 40.93 -3.49 14.42
C ALA A 441 41.84 -2.87 13.35
N LYS A 442 41.28 -2.46 12.21
CA LYS A 442 42.01 -1.74 11.14
C LYS A 442 42.68 -0.48 11.68
N ARG A 443 42.00 0.30 12.52
CA ARG A 443 42.59 1.48 13.18
C ARG A 443 43.67 1.09 14.20
N LEU A 444 43.63 -0.10 14.77
CA LEU A 444 44.67 -0.58 15.68
C LEU A 444 45.80 -1.34 14.96
N ASP A 445 45.91 -1.18 13.65
CA ASP A 445 46.91 -1.86 12.81
C ASP A 445 46.87 -3.39 13.02
N LEU A 446 45.65 -3.93 13.05
CA LEU A 446 45.35 -5.37 13.11
C LEU A 446 44.67 -5.79 11.81
N ASN A 447 45.18 -6.84 11.18
CA ASN A 447 44.54 -7.44 10.02
C ASN A 447 43.42 -8.40 10.46
N VAL A 448 42.17 -7.95 10.31
CA VAL A 448 40.97 -8.72 10.64
C VAL A 448 40.05 -8.74 9.44
N VAL A 449 39.68 -9.93 8.98
CA VAL A 449 38.76 -10.15 7.85
C VAL A 449 37.44 -10.73 8.31
N GLY A 450 36.35 -10.39 7.64
CA GLY A 450 35.03 -10.95 7.93
C GLY A 450 34.80 -12.29 7.24
N LEU A 451 34.19 -13.26 7.93
CA LEU A 451 33.84 -14.58 7.41
C LEU A 451 32.32 -14.75 7.33
N GLY A 452 31.85 -15.00 6.11
CA GLY A 452 30.42 -15.04 5.79
C GLY A 452 29.78 -16.42 5.99
N LEU A 453 29.63 -16.88 7.23
CA LEU A 453 29.00 -18.18 7.49
C LEU A 453 27.48 -18.16 7.20
N PRO A 454 26.87 -19.25 6.70
CA PRO A 454 25.41 -19.34 6.59
C PRO A 454 24.73 -19.16 7.95
N GLY A 455 23.84 -18.16 8.06
CA GLY A 455 23.08 -17.88 9.28
C GLY A 455 23.89 -17.41 10.50
N HIS A 456 25.17 -17.04 10.33
CA HIS A 456 26.01 -16.41 11.35
C HIS A 456 27.14 -15.57 10.74
N TYR A 457 27.81 -14.69 11.49
CA TYR A 457 28.96 -13.93 10.97
C TYR A 457 30.04 -13.89 12.04
N VAL A 458 31.28 -14.17 11.65
CA VAL A 458 32.44 -14.13 12.54
C VAL A 458 33.57 -13.39 11.84
N VAL A 459 34.63 -13.06 12.58
CA VAL A 459 35.84 -12.45 12.01
C VAL A 459 37.02 -13.40 12.18
N ARG A 460 38.04 -13.23 11.34
CA ARG A 460 39.33 -13.92 11.49
C ARG A 460 40.43 -12.88 11.64
N PHE A 461 41.16 -12.98 12.75
CA PHE A 461 42.41 -12.25 12.95
C PHE A 461 43.54 -13.01 12.26
N GLU A 462 44.29 -12.29 11.43
CA GLU A 462 45.39 -12.79 10.59
C GLU A 462 46.67 -12.00 10.93
N PRO A 463 47.43 -12.42 11.96
CA PRO A 463 48.59 -11.68 12.40
C PRO A 463 49.65 -11.56 11.30
N THR A 464 50.40 -10.44 11.31
CA THR A 464 51.49 -10.23 10.35
C THR A 464 52.81 -10.89 10.77
N ASP A 465 52.90 -11.33 12.03
CA ASP A 465 54.03 -12.05 12.61
C ASP A 465 53.80 -13.58 12.65
N ASP A 466 54.65 -14.32 13.38
CA ASP A 466 54.53 -15.78 13.57
C ASP A 466 53.31 -16.19 14.46
N GLY A 467 52.40 -15.26 14.72
CA GLY A 467 51.16 -15.47 15.46
C GLY A 467 50.23 -16.49 14.80
N ARG A 468 49.33 -17.07 15.60
CA ARG A 468 48.31 -18.01 15.10
C ARG A 468 47.06 -17.25 14.67
N MET A 469 46.51 -17.60 13.50
CA MET A 469 45.19 -17.15 13.07
C MET A 469 44.12 -17.55 14.10
N GLN A 470 43.16 -16.66 14.34
CA GLN A 470 42.07 -16.89 15.30
C GLN A 470 40.73 -16.52 14.67
N ILE A 471 39.74 -17.42 14.74
CA ILE A 471 38.35 -17.10 14.42
C ILE A 471 37.70 -16.59 15.68
N ILE A 472 37.06 -15.42 15.59
CA ILE A 472 36.49 -14.69 16.72
C ILE A 472 35.01 -14.44 16.44
N ASP A 473 34.17 -14.94 17.35
CA ASP A 473 32.74 -14.68 17.35
C ASP A 473 32.44 -13.39 18.12
N VAL A 474 32.35 -12.28 17.38
CA VAL A 474 32.08 -10.94 17.92
C VAL A 474 30.69 -10.86 18.56
N TYR A 475 29.72 -11.61 18.01
CA TYR A 475 28.36 -11.66 18.55
C TYR A 475 28.35 -12.26 19.97
N ASN A 476 29.15 -13.30 20.18
CA ASN A 476 29.35 -13.97 21.48
C ASN A 476 30.49 -13.34 22.30
N ARG A 477 30.64 -12.00 22.23
CA ARG A 477 31.58 -11.21 23.06
C ARG A 477 33.06 -11.57 22.87
N GLY A 478 33.46 -11.87 21.63
CA GLY A 478 34.86 -12.14 21.27
C GLY A 478 35.32 -13.55 21.61
N GLU A 479 34.39 -14.51 21.67
CA GLU A 479 34.70 -15.92 21.87
C GLU A 479 35.59 -16.45 20.74
N ARG A 480 36.69 -17.12 21.08
CA ARG A 480 37.56 -17.76 20.09
C ARG A 480 37.01 -19.14 19.77
N ILE A 481 36.72 -19.38 18.51
CA ILE A 481 36.24 -20.68 18.04
C ILE A 481 37.27 -21.31 17.11
N SER A 482 37.36 -22.62 17.18
CA SER A 482 38.12 -23.45 16.23
C SER A 482 37.41 -23.51 14.88
N GLN A 483 38.15 -23.87 13.84
CA GLN A 483 37.55 -24.12 12.53
C GLN A 483 36.49 -25.24 12.60
N GLN A 484 36.71 -26.28 13.42
CA GLN A 484 35.77 -27.39 13.61
C GLN A 484 34.45 -26.94 14.27
N GLU A 485 34.50 -25.99 15.21
CA GLU A 485 33.30 -25.39 15.80
C GLU A 485 32.54 -24.53 14.80
N ALA A 486 33.25 -23.71 14.00
CA ALA A 486 32.63 -22.94 12.92
C ALA A 486 31.96 -23.86 11.88
N GLU A 487 32.64 -24.94 11.48
CA GLU A 487 32.11 -26.00 10.63
C GLU A 487 30.86 -26.66 11.22
N SER A 488 30.82 -26.87 12.53
CA SER A 488 29.67 -27.41 13.24
C SER A 488 28.48 -26.45 13.23
N LEU A 489 28.71 -25.14 13.36
CA LEU A 489 27.68 -24.10 13.26
C LEU A 489 27.01 -24.05 11.88
N ILE A 490 27.78 -24.32 10.81
CA ILE A 490 27.28 -24.37 9.43
C ILE A 490 26.38 -25.60 9.24
N THR A 491 26.89 -26.77 9.63
CA THR A 491 26.16 -28.05 9.51
C THR A 491 24.88 -28.06 10.35
N ALA A 492 24.92 -27.50 11.57
CA ALA A 492 23.74 -27.40 12.44
C ALA A 492 22.61 -26.56 11.84
N ARG A 493 22.91 -25.66 10.90
CA ARG A 493 21.93 -24.85 10.15
C ARG A 493 21.48 -25.50 8.84
N GLY A 494 21.91 -26.73 8.55
CA GLY A 494 21.49 -27.49 7.37
C GLY A 494 22.24 -27.12 6.08
N PHE A 495 23.36 -26.41 6.16
CA PHE A 495 24.16 -26.05 5.00
C PHE A 495 25.35 -27.01 4.82
N PRO A 496 25.69 -27.41 3.57
CA PRO A 496 26.90 -28.18 3.31
C PRO A 496 28.14 -27.33 3.58
N GLN A 497 29.20 -27.94 4.10
CA GLN A 497 30.48 -27.25 4.27
C GLN A 497 31.07 -26.88 2.90
N ARG A 498 31.56 -25.65 2.79
CA ARG A 498 32.22 -25.14 1.59
C ARG A 498 33.46 -24.32 1.97
N PRO A 499 34.60 -24.51 1.27
CA PRO A 499 35.82 -23.72 1.52
C PRO A 499 35.57 -22.21 1.45
N GLU A 500 34.71 -21.77 0.53
CA GLU A 500 34.38 -20.34 0.32
C GLU A 500 33.83 -19.64 1.58
N PHE A 501 33.26 -20.38 2.55
CA PHE A 501 32.77 -19.78 3.80
C PHE A 501 33.89 -19.29 4.72
N PHE A 502 35.12 -19.77 4.51
CA PHE A 502 36.31 -19.39 5.28
C PHE A 502 37.22 -18.43 4.51
N GLU A 503 36.75 -17.88 3.38
CA GLU A 503 37.44 -16.81 2.66
C GLU A 503 37.04 -15.44 3.24
N GLY A 504 38.02 -14.54 3.37
CA GLY A 504 37.79 -13.18 3.85
C GLY A 504 36.91 -12.42 2.86
N GLN A 505 35.80 -11.86 3.35
CA GLN A 505 34.86 -11.15 2.49
C GLN A 505 35.31 -9.72 2.19
N PRO A 506 35.29 -9.28 0.92
CA PRO A 506 35.56 -7.89 0.59
C PRO A 506 34.41 -6.98 1.07
N PRO A 507 34.66 -5.68 1.34
CA PRO A 507 33.67 -4.73 1.85
C PRO A 507 32.31 -4.75 1.13
N VAL A 508 32.32 -4.86 -0.20
CA VAL A 508 31.09 -4.93 -1.01
C VAL A 508 30.21 -6.12 -0.61
N LYS A 509 30.80 -7.29 -0.34
CA LYS A 509 30.05 -8.49 0.07
C LYS A 509 29.49 -8.38 1.48
N ILE A 510 30.16 -7.64 2.36
CA ILE A 510 29.67 -7.33 3.70
C ILE A 510 28.44 -6.43 3.62
N VAL A 511 28.53 -5.34 2.85
CA VAL A 511 27.42 -4.40 2.61
C VAL A 511 26.24 -5.09 1.93
N GLU A 512 26.49 -5.91 0.90
CA GLU A 512 25.46 -6.73 0.24
C GLU A 512 24.70 -7.59 1.26
N ARG A 513 25.42 -8.25 2.16
CA ARG A 513 24.81 -9.11 3.17
C ARG A 513 24.03 -8.32 4.23
N MET A 514 24.47 -7.11 4.60
CA MET A 514 23.70 -6.21 5.46
C MET A 514 22.38 -5.78 4.79
N LEU A 515 22.43 -5.44 3.50
CA LEU A 515 21.24 -5.09 2.71
C LEU A 515 20.28 -6.28 2.56
N LEU A 516 20.78 -7.51 2.40
CA LEU A 516 19.95 -8.71 2.35
C LEU A 516 19.20 -8.98 3.66
N ASN A 517 19.82 -8.68 4.82
CA ASN A 517 19.10 -8.76 6.10
C ASN A 517 17.91 -7.78 6.14
N LEU A 518 18.15 -6.54 5.70
CA LEU A 518 17.12 -5.50 5.64
C LEU A 518 16.02 -5.82 4.62
N LEU A 519 16.39 -6.38 3.46
CA LEU A 519 15.46 -6.86 2.45
C LEU A 519 14.50 -7.90 3.03
N GLY A 520 15.02 -8.92 3.72
CA GLY A 520 14.19 -9.96 4.34
C GLY A 520 13.23 -9.40 5.42
N LEU A 521 13.67 -8.37 6.17
CA LEU A 521 12.81 -7.68 7.13
C LEU A 521 11.68 -6.89 6.44
N ALA A 522 12.00 -6.17 5.34
CA ALA A 522 11.00 -5.42 4.58
C ALA A 522 9.98 -6.35 3.90
N GLU A 523 10.43 -7.47 3.33
CA GLU A 523 9.56 -8.51 2.77
C GLU A 523 8.62 -9.08 3.85
N GLY A 524 9.14 -9.40 5.03
CA GLY A 524 8.34 -9.90 6.16
C GLY A 524 7.28 -8.91 6.65
N ARG A 525 7.57 -7.61 6.56
CA ARG A 525 6.64 -6.51 6.92
C ARG A 525 5.70 -6.12 5.78
N ARG A 526 5.89 -6.65 4.57
CA ARG A 526 5.18 -6.24 3.35
C ARG A 526 5.34 -4.74 3.04
N ASP A 527 6.54 -4.21 3.26
CA ASP A 527 6.92 -2.84 2.93
C ASP A 527 7.50 -2.78 1.51
N ASP A 528 6.63 -2.68 0.50
CA ASP A 528 7.03 -2.70 -0.91
C ASP A 528 8.02 -1.57 -1.26
N GLU A 529 7.90 -0.40 -0.63
CA GLU A 529 8.82 0.73 -0.81
C GLU A 529 10.19 0.46 -0.20
N GLY A 530 10.24 -0.16 0.99
CA GLY A 530 11.48 -0.63 1.60
C GLY A 530 12.16 -1.72 0.75
N VAL A 531 11.40 -2.73 0.32
CA VAL A 531 11.90 -3.82 -0.54
C VAL A 531 12.53 -3.26 -1.81
N LEU A 532 11.83 -2.35 -2.51
CA LEU A 532 12.38 -1.74 -3.72
C LEU A 532 13.67 -0.98 -3.45
N ARG A 533 13.73 -0.18 -2.38
CA ARG A 533 14.90 0.64 -2.04
C ARG A 533 16.17 -0.20 -1.83
N TYR A 534 16.03 -1.34 -1.15
CA TYR A 534 17.15 -2.25 -0.95
C TYR A 534 17.52 -3.01 -2.23
N LEU A 535 16.54 -3.44 -3.03
CA LEU A 535 16.79 -4.09 -4.32
C LEU A 535 17.47 -3.16 -5.33
N GLU A 536 17.09 -1.89 -5.37
CA GLU A 536 17.78 -0.88 -6.18
C GLU A 536 19.23 -0.71 -5.77
N THR A 537 19.51 -0.76 -4.48
CA THR A 537 20.88 -0.67 -3.95
C THR A 537 21.67 -1.94 -4.28
N LEU A 538 21.10 -3.12 -4.03
CA LEU A 538 21.72 -4.42 -4.32
C LEU A 538 22.04 -4.58 -5.82
N ALA A 539 21.11 -4.20 -6.70
CA ALA A 539 21.31 -4.25 -8.14
C ALA A 539 22.37 -3.26 -8.67
N LEU A 540 22.79 -2.26 -7.88
CA LEU A 540 23.95 -1.43 -8.21
C LEU A 540 25.27 -2.05 -7.70
N LEU A 541 25.22 -2.86 -6.64
CA LEU A 541 26.39 -3.57 -6.12
C LEU A 541 26.74 -4.80 -6.98
N ASP A 542 25.74 -5.45 -7.55
CA ASP A 542 25.88 -6.57 -8.47
C ASP A 542 24.87 -6.45 -9.61
N ASP A 543 25.25 -5.77 -10.68
CA ASP A 543 24.39 -5.46 -11.82
C ASP A 543 24.11 -6.67 -12.73
N GLN A 544 24.87 -7.76 -12.56
CA GLN A 544 24.68 -9.03 -13.25
C GLN A 544 23.80 -10.00 -12.46
N ASN A 545 23.42 -9.67 -11.22
CA ASN A 545 22.56 -10.53 -10.41
C ASN A 545 21.13 -10.56 -10.95
N LEU A 546 20.78 -11.67 -11.60
CA LEU A 546 19.47 -11.87 -12.22
C LEU A 546 18.33 -11.87 -11.19
N GLU A 547 18.57 -12.39 -9.98
CA GLU A 547 17.54 -12.45 -8.93
C GLU A 547 17.18 -11.05 -8.42
N TYR A 548 18.18 -10.20 -8.15
CA TYR A 548 17.94 -8.83 -7.71
C TYR A 548 17.18 -8.03 -8.75
N ARG A 549 17.58 -8.13 -10.03
CA ARG A 549 16.92 -7.40 -11.11
C ARG A 549 15.50 -7.92 -11.36
N ALA A 550 15.26 -9.23 -11.26
CA ALA A 550 13.93 -9.81 -11.42
C ALA A 550 12.97 -9.39 -10.31
N LYS A 551 13.41 -9.45 -9.04
CA LYS A 551 12.62 -8.95 -7.91
C LYS A 551 12.38 -7.44 -8.01
N ARG A 552 13.39 -6.67 -8.45
CA ARG A 552 13.26 -5.22 -8.66
C ARG A 552 12.22 -4.89 -9.71
N LEU A 553 12.20 -5.61 -10.83
CA LEU A 553 11.18 -5.47 -11.87
C LEU A 553 9.77 -5.65 -11.29
N GLU A 554 9.55 -6.72 -10.53
CA GLU A 554 8.25 -6.98 -9.89
C GLU A 554 7.87 -5.84 -8.93
N MET A 555 8.81 -5.39 -8.09
CA MET A 555 8.54 -4.31 -7.14
C MET A 555 8.30 -2.96 -7.82
N ARG A 556 9.02 -2.64 -8.91
CA ARG A 556 8.77 -1.43 -9.71
C ARG A 556 7.38 -1.45 -10.33
N ALA A 557 6.94 -2.59 -10.86
CA ALA A 557 5.58 -2.74 -11.36
C ALA A 557 4.52 -2.55 -10.25
N ARG A 558 4.70 -3.19 -9.09
CA ARG A 558 3.78 -3.09 -7.95
C ARG A 558 3.70 -1.69 -7.34
N THR A 559 4.80 -0.95 -7.36
CA THR A 559 4.90 0.42 -6.85
C THR A 559 4.70 1.48 -7.94
N GLU A 560 4.19 1.08 -9.11
CA GLU A 560 3.80 1.96 -10.22
C GLU A 560 4.94 2.74 -10.90
N ARG A 561 6.19 2.28 -10.75
CA ARG A 561 7.39 2.76 -11.47
C ARG A 561 7.50 2.04 -12.81
N LEU A 562 6.48 2.28 -13.65
CA LEU A 562 6.22 1.47 -14.85
C LEU A 562 7.29 1.64 -15.93
N GLU A 563 7.84 2.84 -16.10
CA GLU A 563 8.91 3.10 -17.07
C GLU A 563 10.17 2.30 -16.71
N GLU A 564 10.53 2.29 -15.42
CA GLU A 564 11.69 1.57 -14.92
C GLU A 564 11.46 0.05 -14.88
N ALA A 565 10.22 -0.39 -14.66
CA ALA A 565 9.85 -1.80 -14.78
C ALA A 565 9.95 -2.30 -16.23
N ILE A 566 9.53 -1.48 -17.20
CA ILE A 566 9.69 -1.76 -18.64
C ILE A 566 11.18 -1.85 -18.99
N ALA A 567 12.00 -0.92 -18.49
CA ALA A 567 13.45 -0.96 -18.70
C ALA A 567 14.10 -2.24 -18.13
N ASP A 568 13.63 -2.74 -16.99
CA ASP A 568 14.09 -4.03 -16.46
C ASP A 568 13.62 -5.21 -17.31
N ALA A 569 12.39 -5.18 -17.82
CA ALA A 569 11.87 -6.22 -18.72
C ALA A 569 12.66 -6.25 -20.04
N ASP A 570 12.94 -5.09 -20.62
CA ASP A 570 13.74 -4.94 -21.84
C ASP A 570 15.13 -5.52 -21.66
N TRP A 571 15.79 -5.26 -20.52
CA TRP A 571 17.09 -5.83 -20.22
C TRP A 571 17.09 -7.37 -20.21
N PHE A 572 16.05 -8.01 -19.65
CA PHE A 572 15.94 -9.47 -19.67
C PHE A 572 15.67 -10.01 -21.08
N ILE A 573 14.79 -9.34 -21.84
CA ILE A 573 14.46 -9.69 -23.22
C ILE A 573 15.72 -9.63 -24.10
N GLU A 574 16.51 -8.57 -24.00
CA GLU A 574 17.75 -8.39 -24.78
C GLU A 574 18.77 -9.50 -24.52
N ARG A 575 18.78 -10.07 -23.31
CA ARG A 575 19.76 -11.09 -22.90
C ARG A 575 19.40 -12.51 -23.35
N ASP A 576 18.11 -12.84 -23.42
CA ASP A 576 17.62 -14.12 -23.95
C ASP A 576 16.33 -13.95 -24.78
N PRO A 577 16.40 -13.36 -25.99
CA PRO A 577 15.21 -13.06 -26.80
C PRO A 577 14.41 -14.31 -27.19
N GLY A 578 15.08 -15.47 -27.28
CA GLY A 578 14.50 -16.73 -27.72
C GLY A 578 13.68 -17.47 -26.66
N ASN A 579 13.67 -16.99 -25.41
CA ASN A 579 12.94 -17.58 -24.28
C ASN A 579 12.22 -16.49 -23.46
N ALA A 580 11.73 -15.46 -24.13
CA ALA A 580 11.20 -14.25 -23.49
C ALA A 580 9.69 -14.01 -23.74
N ASP A 581 8.92 -14.99 -24.23
CA ASP A 581 7.51 -14.82 -24.57
C ASP A 581 6.69 -14.19 -23.42
N ARG A 582 6.86 -14.72 -22.20
CA ARG A 582 6.21 -14.18 -20.99
C ARG A 582 6.67 -12.77 -20.63
N LEU A 583 7.93 -12.42 -20.93
CA LEU A 583 8.47 -11.08 -20.68
C LEU A 583 7.93 -10.07 -21.69
N TYR A 584 7.76 -10.46 -22.96
CA TYR A 584 7.09 -9.62 -23.96
C TYR A 584 5.63 -9.34 -23.58
N GLU A 585 4.90 -10.35 -23.12
CA GLU A 585 3.52 -10.19 -22.62
C GLU A 585 3.46 -9.23 -21.43
N LEU A 586 4.32 -9.43 -20.43
CA LEU A 586 4.41 -8.56 -19.25
C LEU A 586 4.76 -7.12 -19.64
N ARG A 587 5.78 -6.93 -20.49
CA ARG A 587 6.18 -5.61 -21.00
C ARG A 587 5.01 -4.90 -21.70
N ALA A 588 4.24 -5.61 -22.52
CA ALA A 588 3.07 -5.05 -23.20
C ALA A 588 1.93 -4.70 -22.23
N GLU A 589 1.76 -5.45 -21.13
CA GLU A 589 0.84 -5.10 -20.04
C GLU A 589 1.29 -3.86 -19.28
N LEU A 590 2.58 -3.75 -18.94
CA LEU A 590 3.16 -2.58 -18.30
C LEU A 590 3.00 -1.33 -19.18
N GLN A 591 3.27 -1.43 -20.48
CA GLN A 591 3.10 -0.33 -21.42
C GLN A 591 1.63 0.13 -21.50
N ARG A 592 0.68 -0.80 -21.63
CA ARG A 592 -0.75 -0.45 -21.62
C ARG A 592 -1.17 0.25 -20.33
N SER A 593 -0.61 -0.17 -19.20
CA SER A 593 -0.87 0.45 -17.89
C SER A 593 -0.30 1.87 -17.82
N LEU A 594 0.89 2.09 -18.38
CA LEU A 594 1.52 3.42 -18.46
C LEU A 594 0.74 4.36 -19.38
N ASP A 595 0.32 3.88 -20.55
CA ASP A 595 -0.45 4.65 -21.53
C ASP A 595 -1.81 5.07 -20.96
N ALA A 596 -2.52 4.16 -20.27
CA ALA A 596 -3.80 4.44 -19.63
C ALA A 596 -3.70 5.60 -18.63
N ARG A 597 -2.64 5.62 -17.81
CA ARG A 597 -2.42 6.66 -16.79
C ARG A 597 -1.99 8.00 -17.38
N THR A 598 -1.23 7.98 -18.47
CA THR A 598 -0.86 9.20 -19.21
C THR A 598 -2.11 9.85 -19.81
N THR A 599 -3.03 9.04 -20.33
CA THR A 599 -4.30 9.49 -20.90
C THR A 599 -5.26 10.03 -19.84
N GLU A 600 -5.33 9.41 -18.64
CA GLU A 600 -6.08 9.94 -17.49
C GLU A 600 -5.56 11.32 -17.03
N THR A 601 -4.24 11.53 -17.08
CA THR A 601 -3.64 12.82 -16.72
C THR A 601 -3.96 13.91 -17.76
N GLY A 602 -4.11 13.53 -19.04
CA GLY A 602 -4.51 14.42 -20.14
C GLY A 602 -6.00 14.82 -20.12
N LEU A 603 -6.90 13.96 -19.61
CA LEU A 603 -8.33 14.25 -19.46
C LEU A 603 -8.68 14.96 -18.14
N GLN A 604 -7.74 15.06 -17.20
CA GLN A 604 -7.86 15.86 -15.97
C GLN A 604 -7.48 17.36 -16.17
N GLY A 605 -7.21 17.76 -17.41
CA GLY A 605 -7.01 19.14 -17.82
C GLY A 605 -8.32 19.95 -17.87
N LEU A 606 -8.87 20.32 -16.72
CA LEU A 606 -9.75 21.50 -16.61
C LEU A 606 -8.96 22.82 -16.61
N ARG A 607 -7.70 22.78 -17.05
CA ARG A 607 -7.00 23.97 -17.55
C ARG A 607 -6.60 23.74 -18.99
N PRO A 608 -7.11 24.52 -19.95
CA PRO A 608 -6.41 24.63 -21.23
C PRO A 608 -5.01 25.18 -20.92
N THR A 609 -3.98 24.54 -21.45
CA THR A 609 -2.66 25.16 -21.61
C THR A 609 -2.81 26.49 -22.37
N PRO A 610 -2.00 27.51 -22.03
CA PRO A 610 -2.17 28.88 -22.52
C PRO A 610 -2.14 29.03 -24.04
#